data_AF-A0A5N8URI1-F1
#
_entry.id   AF-A0A5N8URI1-F1
#
_cell.length_a   1.000
_cell.length_b   1.000
_cell.length_c   1.000
_cell.angle_alpha   90.00
_cell.angle_beta   90.00
_cell.angle_gamma   90.00
#
_symmetry.space_group_name_H-M   'P 1'
#
loop_
_entity.id
_entity.type
_entity.pdbx_description
1 polymer ?
#
loop_
_entity_poly.entity_id
_entity_poly.type
_entity_poly.pdbx_seq_one_letter_code
_entity_poly.pdbx_strand_id
1 'polypeptide(L)'
;MFSNEMIFLGLIFLAVILLSQALFLPVYSPQRANTALVRKRLKKLAERANDSAYETSLLRTSRLKNVTSIGRTLEKIEFIENLSYRLELADYKIMGHHFLLITLICATVVALVSWIFIHEPILSFFLFGLTVMMFNFKLNRDTNKRMDAIEASFPDALDVIRRALQAGYSFSDAIKLATEELDGPIAKEFKLMFANINYTKDTKRALLGFIERVPSISSMAFASAVMVQKETGGNLAENIGNLSRVIRERFTFRRRVRTLSAEGRLSAWILILLPFVLFAVIYLQTPSYVGELTGTEQGQKLLMWGAIGMTIGGWWISKLIKIDV
;
A
#
# COMPACT_ATOMS: atom_id res chain seq x y z
N MET A 1 -30.36 9.13 32.35
CA MET A 1 -31.08 8.65 31.15
C MET A 1 -30.78 9.66 30.05
N PHE A 2 -29.91 9.33 29.09
CA PHE A 2 -29.59 10.26 28.00
C PHE A 2 -30.88 10.58 27.24
N SER A 3 -31.16 11.85 26.94
CA SER A 3 -32.32 12.18 26.12
C SER A 3 -32.17 11.51 24.76
N ASN A 4 -33.28 11.05 24.18
CA ASN A 4 -33.27 10.43 22.86
C ASN A 4 -32.63 11.34 21.80
N GLU A 5 -32.71 12.67 22.00
CA GLU A 5 -32.05 13.68 21.18
C GLU A 5 -30.51 13.61 21.25
N MET A 6 -29.94 13.39 22.44
CA MET A 6 -28.48 13.26 22.61
C MET A 6 -27.95 11.96 21.97
N ILE A 7 -28.74 10.88 22.03
CA ILE A 7 -28.38 9.61 21.37
C ILE A 7 -28.47 9.77 19.85
N PHE A 8 -29.50 10.45 19.35
CA PHE A 8 -29.68 10.73 17.92
C PHE A 8 -28.58 11.63 17.35
N LEU A 9 -28.23 12.71 18.04
CA LEU A 9 -27.11 13.59 17.65
C LEU A 9 -25.77 12.86 17.70
N GLY A 10 -25.55 12.01 18.70
CA GLY A 10 -24.36 11.16 18.80
C GLY A 10 -24.25 10.17 17.63
N LEU A 11 -25.35 9.54 17.23
CA LEU A 11 -25.38 8.63 16.09
C LEU A 11 -25.18 9.35 14.75
N ILE A 12 -25.75 10.54 14.56
CA ILE A 12 -25.51 11.37 13.38
C ILE A 12 -24.04 11.80 13.31
N PHE A 13 -23.48 12.27 14.42
CA PHE A 13 -22.07 12.65 14.49
C PHE A 13 -21.14 11.47 14.18
N LEU A 14 -21.43 10.29 14.72
CA LEU A 14 -20.68 9.07 14.46
C LEU A 14 -20.85 8.59 13.01
N ALA A 15 -22.05 8.70 12.42
CA ALA A 15 -22.30 8.41 11.02
C ALA A 15 -21.58 9.39 10.08
N VAL A 16 -21.55 10.68 10.41
CA VAL A 16 -20.81 11.72 9.65
C VAL A 16 -19.31 11.51 9.76
N ILE A 17 -18.79 11.11 10.92
CA ILE A 17 -17.38 10.76 11.10
C ILE A 17 -17.03 9.49 10.33
N LEU A 18 -17.87 8.45 10.37
CA LEU A 18 -17.63 7.22 9.62
C LEU A 18 -17.74 7.44 8.10
N LEU A 19 -18.68 8.28 7.65
CA LEU A 19 -18.79 8.69 6.25
C LEU A 19 -17.59 9.55 5.82
N SER A 20 -17.17 10.50 6.65
CA SER A 20 -15.96 11.30 6.43
C SER A 20 -14.73 10.39 6.36
N GLN A 21 -14.56 9.44 7.28
CA GLN A 21 -13.47 8.48 7.24
C GLN A 21 -13.54 7.54 6.02
N ALA A 22 -14.73 7.09 5.62
CA ALA A 22 -14.91 6.31 4.40
C ALA A 22 -14.57 7.12 3.13
N LEU A 23 -14.81 8.44 3.15
CA LEU A 23 -14.42 9.39 2.11
C LEU A 23 -12.90 9.68 2.11
N PHE A 24 -12.24 9.61 3.26
CA PHE A 24 -10.79 9.81 3.42
C PHE A 24 -9.96 8.53 3.31
N LEU A 25 -10.59 7.33 3.29
CA LEU A 25 -9.87 6.13 2.94
C LEU A 25 -9.27 6.33 1.54
N PRO A 26 -7.94 6.24 1.40
CA PRO A 26 -7.33 6.40 0.10
C PRO A 26 -7.91 5.32 -0.81
N VAL A 27 -8.75 5.74 -1.76
CA VAL A 27 -9.19 4.93 -2.93
C VAL A 27 -7.99 4.44 -3.76
N TYR A 28 -6.79 4.89 -3.40
CA TYR A 28 -5.53 4.26 -3.76
C TYR A 28 -5.34 2.94 -3.00
N SER A 29 -5.88 1.85 -3.53
CA SER A 29 -5.16 0.60 -3.44
C SER A 29 -4.01 0.69 -4.44
N PRO A 30 -2.74 0.89 -4.03
CA PRO A 30 -1.66 0.56 -4.93
C PRO A 30 -1.90 -0.90 -5.32
N GLN A 31 -2.09 -1.15 -6.61
CA GLN A 31 -2.15 -2.51 -7.15
C GLN A 31 -0.79 -3.14 -6.92
N ARG A 32 -0.65 -3.66 -5.70
CA ARG A 32 0.31 -4.68 -5.38
C ARG A 32 -0.08 -5.84 -6.27
N ALA A 33 0.87 -6.37 -7.04
CA ALA A 33 0.76 -7.77 -7.35
C ALA A 33 0.66 -8.46 -5.99
N ASN A 34 -0.49 -9.08 -5.69
CA ASN A 34 -0.80 -9.66 -4.37
C ASN A 34 0.48 -10.29 -3.82
N THR A 35 1.11 -9.67 -2.82
CA THR A 35 2.49 -10.03 -2.46
C THR A 35 2.56 -11.51 -2.05
N ALA A 36 1.47 -12.01 -1.47
CA ALA A 36 1.22 -13.43 -1.22
C ALA A 36 1.09 -14.28 -2.49
N LEU A 37 0.40 -13.80 -3.54
CA LEU A 37 0.29 -14.48 -4.84
C LEU A 37 1.61 -14.46 -5.60
N VAL A 38 2.36 -13.35 -5.56
CA VAL A 38 3.71 -13.25 -6.13
C VAL A 38 4.63 -14.21 -5.40
N ARG A 39 4.67 -14.20 -4.06
CA ARG A 39 5.41 -15.18 -3.25
C ARG A 39 5.01 -16.62 -3.60
N LYS A 40 3.71 -16.90 -3.74
CA LYS A 40 3.21 -18.24 -4.10
C LYS A 40 3.61 -18.65 -5.52
N ARG A 41 3.61 -17.73 -6.48
CA ARG A 41 4.06 -17.98 -7.86
C ARG A 41 5.57 -18.15 -7.93
N LEU A 42 6.34 -17.30 -7.25
CA LEU A 42 7.80 -17.41 -7.14
C LEU A 42 8.19 -18.72 -6.45
N LYS A 43 7.52 -19.10 -5.35
CA LYS A 43 7.73 -20.39 -4.68
C LYS A 43 7.45 -21.56 -5.62
N LYS A 44 6.36 -21.51 -6.39
CA LYS A 44 6.06 -22.53 -7.41
C LYS A 44 7.08 -22.59 -8.55
N LEU A 45 7.59 -21.43 -9.00
CA LEU A 45 8.63 -21.37 -10.04
C LEU A 45 9.98 -21.90 -9.53
N ALA A 46 10.30 -21.64 -8.26
CA ALA A 46 11.47 -22.20 -7.58
C ALA A 46 11.35 -23.71 -7.38
N GLU A 47 10.19 -24.21 -6.93
CA GLU A 47 9.91 -25.65 -6.79
C GLU A 47 9.99 -26.38 -8.14
N ARG A 48 9.48 -25.77 -9.23
CA ARG A 48 9.59 -26.34 -10.59
C ARG A 48 11.02 -26.39 -11.14
N ALA A 49 11.90 -25.50 -10.69
CA ALA A 49 13.27 -25.43 -11.20
C ALA A 49 14.19 -26.50 -10.62
N ASN A 50 13.72 -27.34 -9.68
CA ASN A 50 14.52 -28.35 -8.97
C ASN A 50 15.80 -27.77 -8.33
N ASP A 51 15.82 -26.46 -8.08
CA ASP A 51 16.90 -25.75 -7.41
C ASP A 51 16.73 -25.98 -5.90
N SER A 52 17.35 -27.05 -5.39
CA SER A 52 17.60 -27.25 -3.96
C SER A 52 18.38 -26.08 -3.32
N ALA A 53 18.90 -25.16 -4.14
CA ALA A 53 19.51 -23.90 -3.72
C ALA A 53 18.51 -22.79 -3.34
N TYR A 54 17.22 -22.89 -3.69
CA TYR A 54 16.21 -21.90 -3.26
C TYR A 54 15.82 -22.07 -1.77
N GLU A 55 16.15 -23.21 -1.16
CA GLU A 55 16.03 -23.41 0.29
C GLU A 55 17.02 -22.57 1.11
N THR A 56 18.13 -22.13 0.49
CA THR A 56 19.03 -21.16 1.11
C THR A 56 18.67 -19.75 0.70
N SER A 57 17.71 -19.21 1.44
CA SER A 57 17.56 -17.77 1.68
C SER A 57 18.89 -17.14 2.13
N LEU A 58 19.78 -16.83 1.18
CA LEU A 58 21.10 -16.21 1.41
C LEU A 58 21.04 -14.75 1.90
N LEU A 59 19.85 -14.21 2.17
CA LEU A 59 19.66 -12.97 2.94
C LEU A 59 18.99 -13.19 4.31
N ARG A 60 18.35 -14.34 4.55
CA ARG A 60 17.66 -14.64 5.82
C ARG A 60 18.60 -15.25 6.86
N THR A 61 19.59 -16.04 6.44
CA THR A 61 20.55 -16.68 7.37
C THR A 61 21.62 -15.73 7.93
N SER A 62 21.92 -14.61 7.27
CA SER A 62 22.97 -13.68 7.73
C SER A 62 22.54 -12.78 8.90
N ARG A 63 21.25 -12.39 8.99
CA ARG A 63 20.73 -11.63 10.16
C ARG A 63 20.21 -12.49 11.30
N LEU A 64 19.86 -13.75 11.07
CA LEU A 64 19.44 -14.70 12.12
C LEU A 64 20.60 -15.16 13.03
N LYS A 65 21.85 -14.88 12.65
CA LYS A 65 23.04 -15.24 13.44
C LYS A 65 23.24 -14.37 14.69
N ASN A 66 22.66 -13.17 14.73
CA ASN A 66 22.85 -12.19 15.83
C ASN A 66 21.65 -12.06 16.78
N VAL A 67 20.68 -12.99 16.73
CA VAL A 67 19.46 -12.91 17.56
C VAL A 67 19.39 -14.06 18.56
N THR A 68 19.03 -13.72 19.79
CA THR A 68 18.72 -14.63 20.92
C THR A 68 17.74 -15.73 20.49
N SER A 69 17.89 -16.95 21.00
CA SER A 69 17.12 -18.15 20.61
C SER A 69 15.59 -17.96 20.59
N ILE A 70 15.05 -17.06 21.42
CA ILE A 70 13.63 -16.71 21.51
C ILE A 70 13.15 -15.88 20.30
N GLY A 71 14.00 -15.04 19.73
CA GLY A 71 13.66 -14.25 18.53
C GLY A 71 13.45 -15.14 17.28
N ARG A 72 14.17 -16.26 17.20
CA ARG A 72 14.08 -17.19 16.05
C ARG A 72 12.80 -18.02 16.03
N THR A 73 12.22 -18.33 17.19
CA THR A 73 10.94 -19.08 17.27
C THR A 73 9.75 -18.17 16.99
N LEU A 74 9.80 -16.92 17.47
CA LEU A 74 8.78 -15.91 17.19
C LEU A 74 8.70 -15.55 15.70
N GLU A 75 9.84 -15.48 15.00
CA GLU A 75 9.87 -15.12 13.58
C GLU A 75 9.36 -16.24 12.63
N LYS A 76 9.08 -17.44 13.15
CA LYS A 76 8.41 -18.50 12.40
C LYS A 76 6.88 -18.34 12.35
N ILE A 77 6.30 -17.47 13.18
CA ILE A 77 4.87 -17.18 13.14
C ILE A 77 4.58 -16.40 11.85
N GLU A 78 3.64 -16.88 11.04
CA GLU A 78 3.31 -16.33 9.71
C GLU A 78 2.99 -14.82 9.76
N PHE A 79 2.37 -14.35 10.85
CA PHE A 79 2.11 -12.93 11.09
C PHE A 79 3.40 -12.11 11.27
N ILE A 80 4.36 -12.60 12.06
CA ILE A 80 5.61 -11.90 12.35
C ILE A 80 6.54 -11.92 11.12
N GLU A 81 6.56 -13.03 10.39
CA GLU A 81 7.28 -13.14 9.11
C GLU A 81 6.76 -12.11 8.10
N ASN A 82 5.43 -12.01 7.93
CA ASN A 82 4.82 -11.02 7.04
C ASN A 82 5.11 -9.57 7.46
N LEU A 83 5.24 -9.31 8.77
CA LEU A 83 5.57 -7.99 9.28
C LEU A 83 7.05 -7.64 9.09
N SER A 84 7.97 -8.56 9.40
CA SER A 84 9.40 -8.42 9.08
C SER A 84 9.59 -8.11 7.59
N TYR A 85 8.89 -8.85 6.73
CA TYR A 85 8.92 -8.62 5.28
C TYR A 85 8.41 -7.23 4.89
N ARG A 86 7.30 -6.77 5.47
CA ARG A 86 6.78 -5.39 5.22
C ARG A 86 7.74 -4.30 5.68
N LEU A 87 8.42 -4.50 6.80
CA LEU A 87 9.44 -3.58 7.32
C LEU A 87 10.65 -3.53 6.38
N GLU A 88 11.07 -4.67 5.84
CA GLU A 88 12.14 -4.74 4.84
C GLU A 88 11.75 -4.00 3.56
N LEU A 89 10.51 -4.18 3.08
CA LEU A 89 9.98 -3.41 1.96
C LEU A 89 9.93 -1.90 2.23
N ALA A 90 9.80 -1.48 3.49
CA ALA A 90 9.86 -0.07 3.89
C ALA A 90 11.28 0.49 4.13
N ASP A 91 12.34 -0.31 3.92
CA ASP A 91 13.75 0.05 4.21
C ASP A 91 14.03 0.24 5.72
N TYR A 92 13.19 -0.33 6.59
CA TYR A 92 13.45 -0.32 8.03
C TYR A 92 14.45 -1.41 8.39
N LYS A 93 15.53 -1.03 9.09
CA LYS A 93 16.57 -1.98 9.55
C LYS A 93 16.13 -2.87 10.72
N ILE A 94 14.93 -2.65 11.25
CA ILE A 94 14.38 -3.27 12.47
C ILE A 94 13.67 -4.58 12.11
N MET A 95 13.84 -5.62 12.93
CA MET A 95 13.13 -6.89 12.76
C MET A 95 11.67 -6.82 13.24
N GLY A 96 10.79 -7.64 12.68
CA GLY A 96 9.34 -7.62 12.96
C GLY A 96 9.00 -7.77 14.44
N HIS A 97 9.73 -8.60 15.19
CA HIS A 97 9.50 -8.77 16.62
C HIS A 97 9.85 -7.51 17.43
N HIS A 98 10.91 -6.77 17.07
CA HIS A 98 11.24 -5.50 17.73
C HIS A 98 10.18 -4.44 17.45
N PHE A 99 9.67 -4.37 16.21
CA PHE A 99 8.59 -3.46 15.86
C PHE A 99 7.29 -3.79 16.62
N LEU A 100 6.94 -5.07 16.75
CA LEU A 100 5.78 -5.49 17.55
C LEU A 100 5.95 -5.14 19.03
N LEU A 101 7.12 -5.39 19.60
CA LEU A 101 7.40 -5.05 21.00
C LEU A 101 7.28 -3.54 21.23
N ILE A 102 7.88 -2.72 20.37
CA ILE A 102 7.77 -1.26 20.46
C ILE A 102 6.32 -0.81 20.32
N THR A 103 5.59 -1.36 19.35
CA THR A 103 4.17 -1.02 19.14
C THR A 103 3.32 -1.39 20.36
N LEU A 104 3.55 -2.57 20.94
CA LEU A 104 2.81 -3.04 22.11
C LEU A 104 3.15 -2.21 23.35
N ILE A 105 4.43 -1.91 23.60
CA ILE A 105 4.87 -1.05 24.70
C ILE A 105 4.27 0.36 24.58
N CYS A 106 4.32 0.96 23.39
CA CYS A 106 3.70 2.27 23.19
C CYS A 106 2.18 2.21 23.40
N ALA A 107 1.51 1.18 22.90
CA ALA A 107 0.07 1.03 23.05
C ALA A 107 -0.33 0.79 24.52
N THR A 108 0.43 0.01 25.28
CA THR A 108 0.17 -0.20 26.71
C THR A 108 0.44 1.06 27.53
N VAL A 109 1.50 1.82 27.23
CA VAL A 109 1.77 3.10 27.89
C VAL A 109 0.64 4.10 27.63
N VAL A 110 0.17 4.23 26.39
CA VAL A 110 -0.97 5.11 26.05
C VAL A 110 -2.24 4.68 26.77
N ALA A 111 -2.52 3.37 26.83
CA ALA A 111 -3.68 2.84 27.54
C ALA A 111 -3.61 3.08 29.06
N LEU A 112 -2.43 2.90 29.68
CA LEU A 112 -2.22 3.13 31.11
C LEU A 112 -2.33 4.62 31.47
N VAL A 113 -1.76 5.51 30.65
CA VAL A 113 -1.90 6.95 30.84
C VAL A 113 -3.36 7.34 30.72
N SER A 114 -4.06 6.89 29.68
CA SER A 114 -5.50 7.11 29.52
C SER A 114 -6.30 6.65 30.73
N TRP A 115 -5.99 5.47 31.27
CA TRP A 115 -6.64 4.94 32.46
C TRP A 115 -6.47 5.87 33.67
N ILE A 116 -5.24 6.33 33.93
CA ILE A 116 -4.93 7.18 35.08
C ILE A 116 -5.69 8.52 35.02
N PHE A 117 -5.88 9.10 33.83
CA PHE A 117 -6.55 10.38 33.68
C PHE A 117 -8.08 10.26 33.61
N ILE A 118 -8.59 9.26 32.88
CA ILE A 118 -10.01 9.21 32.47
C ILE A 118 -10.81 8.21 33.30
N HIS A 119 -10.14 7.23 33.95
CA HIS A 119 -10.74 6.16 34.77
C HIS A 119 -11.80 5.30 34.04
N GLU A 120 -11.96 5.46 32.73
CA GLU A 120 -12.88 4.67 31.91
C GLU A 120 -12.15 3.51 31.20
N PRO A 121 -12.52 2.24 31.48
CA PRO A 121 -11.88 1.06 30.89
C PRO A 121 -12.05 0.98 29.37
N ILE A 122 -13.23 1.37 28.88
CA ILE A 122 -13.62 1.22 27.47
C ILE A 122 -12.77 2.14 26.58
N LEU A 123 -12.58 3.39 27.03
CA LEU A 123 -11.82 4.39 26.27
C LEU A 123 -10.33 4.04 26.22
N SER A 124 -9.78 3.49 27.30
CA SER A 124 -8.39 3.04 27.35
C SER A 124 -8.12 1.86 26.38
N PHE A 125 -9.05 0.91 26.28
CA PHE A 125 -8.98 -0.16 25.28
C PHE A 125 -9.10 0.36 23.84
N PHE A 126 -9.96 1.35 23.62
CA PHE A 126 -10.11 2.00 22.31
C PHE A 126 -8.80 2.69 21.86
N LEU A 127 -8.14 3.42 22.77
CA LEU A 127 -6.86 4.09 22.48
C LEU A 127 -5.71 3.10 22.26
N PHE A 128 -5.71 1.95 22.93
CA PHE A 128 -4.79 0.85 22.64
C PHE A 128 -4.94 0.39 21.19
N GLY A 129 -6.17 0.07 20.77
CA GLY A 129 -6.48 -0.35 19.41
C GLY A 129 -6.10 0.71 18.37
N LEU A 130 -6.43 1.98 18.64
CA LEU A 130 -6.10 3.11 17.78
C LEU A 130 -4.58 3.27 17.57
N THR A 131 -3.79 3.10 18.64
CA THR A 131 -2.33 3.18 18.58
C THR A 131 -1.76 2.08 17.69
N VAL A 132 -2.19 0.84 17.89
CA VAL A 132 -1.77 -0.30 17.04
C VAL A 132 -2.16 -0.07 15.58
N MET A 133 -3.37 0.45 15.33
CA MET A 133 -3.83 0.78 13.98
C MET A 133 -2.98 1.87 13.32
N MET A 134 -2.62 2.92 14.05
CA MET A 134 -1.80 4.03 13.56
C MET A 134 -0.39 3.57 13.14
N PHE A 135 0.26 2.70 13.93
CA PHE A 135 1.55 2.13 13.58
C PHE A 135 1.49 1.28 12.30
N ASN A 136 0.45 0.44 12.16
CA ASN A 136 0.23 -0.35 10.96
C ASN A 136 -0.04 0.52 9.73
N PHE A 137 -0.82 1.60 9.88
CA PHE A 137 -1.08 2.56 8.82
C PHE A 137 0.19 3.27 8.36
N LYS A 138 1.02 3.74 9.31
CA LYS A 138 2.32 4.36 9.00
C LYS A 138 3.23 3.40 8.24
N LEU A 139 3.37 2.16 8.71
CA LEU A 139 4.17 1.15 8.02
C LEU A 139 3.69 0.93 6.59
N ASN A 140 2.39 0.73 6.39
CA ASN A 140 1.82 0.58 5.05
C ASN A 140 2.07 1.80 4.16
N ARG A 141 1.94 3.01 4.71
CA ARG A 141 2.20 4.26 4.00
C ARG A 141 3.66 4.35 3.56
N ASP A 142 4.60 4.04 4.44
CA ASP A 142 6.03 4.10 4.15
C ASP A 142 6.44 3.05 3.12
N THR A 143 5.96 1.81 3.26
CA THR A 143 6.15 0.76 2.25
C THR A 143 5.61 1.21 0.89
N ASN A 144 4.38 1.73 0.85
CA ASN A 144 3.77 2.18 -0.41
C ASN A 144 4.55 3.33 -1.04
N LYS A 145 4.93 4.33 -0.24
CA LYS A 145 5.70 5.49 -0.71
C LYS A 145 7.03 5.06 -1.33
N ARG A 146 7.74 4.12 -0.70
CA ARG A 146 9.00 3.59 -1.24
C ARG A 146 8.77 2.81 -2.54
N MET A 147 7.77 1.92 -2.57
CA MET A 147 7.46 1.13 -3.76
C MET A 147 7.01 2.01 -4.93
N ASP A 148 6.20 3.03 -4.68
CA ASP A 148 5.78 4.00 -5.70
C ASP A 148 6.98 4.78 -6.25
N ALA A 149 7.95 5.14 -5.40
CA ALA A 149 9.18 5.80 -5.84
C ALA A 149 10.07 4.88 -6.69
N ILE A 150 10.16 3.59 -6.35
CA ILE A 150 10.86 2.59 -7.15
C ILE A 150 10.18 2.43 -8.52
N GLU A 151 8.86 2.23 -8.54
CA GLU A 151 8.11 2.00 -9.77
C GLU A 151 8.17 3.23 -10.70
N ALA A 152 8.08 4.44 -10.14
CA ALA A 152 8.17 5.68 -10.92
C ALA A 152 9.51 5.85 -11.62
N SER A 153 10.61 5.42 -10.98
CA SER A 153 11.97 5.52 -11.51
C SER A 153 12.36 4.34 -12.39
N PHE A 154 11.52 3.30 -12.46
CA PHE A 154 11.80 2.04 -13.15
C PHE A 154 12.00 2.20 -14.66
N PRO A 155 11.16 2.95 -15.42
CA PRO A 155 11.35 3.14 -16.86
C PRO A 155 12.69 3.81 -17.18
N ASP A 156 13.05 4.84 -16.42
CA ASP A 156 14.30 5.56 -16.61
C ASP A 156 15.50 4.63 -16.35
N ALA A 157 15.37 3.75 -15.35
CA ALA A 157 16.36 2.73 -15.07
C ALA A 157 16.54 1.73 -16.22
N LEU A 158 15.43 1.30 -16.84
CA LEU A 158 15.48 0.44 -18.03
C LEU A 158 16.10 1.16 -19.23
N ASP A 159 15.91 2.48 -19.37
CA ASP A 159 16.54 3.24 -20.45
C ASP A 159 18.06 3.36 -20.28
N VAL A 160 18.57 3.48 -19.06
CA VAL A 160 20.02 3.39 -18.78
C VAL A 160 20.55 2.01 -19.16
N ILE A 161 19.89 0.94 -18.70
CA ILE A 161 20.28 -0.44 -19.00
C ILE A 161 20.25 -0.68 -20.51
N ARG A 162 19.20 -0.23 -21.21
CA ARG A 162 19.06 -0.34 -22.66
C ARG A 162 20.24 0.31 -23.38
N ARG A 163 20.58 1.55 -23.03
CA ARG A 163 21.69 2.29 -23.66
C ARG A 163 23.03 1.59 -23.44
N ALA A 164 23.29 1.07 -22.24
CA ALA A 164 24.50 0.29 -21.96
C ALA A 164 24.55 -0.99 -22.80
N LEU A 165 23.45 -1.75 -22.86
CA LEU A 165 23.38 -2.96 -23.68
C LEU A 165 23.57 -2.67 -25.18
N GLN A 166 23.01 -1.57 -25.70
CA GLN A 166 23.22 -1.13 -27.09
C GLN A 166 24.67 -0.76 -27.38
N ALA A 167 25.39 -0.23 -26.37
CA ALA A 167 26.82 0.06 -26.47
C ALA A 167 27.71 -1.18 -26.29
N GLY A 168 27.12 -2.38 -26.19
CA GLY A 168 27.86 -3.64 -26.11
C GLY A 168 28.31 -4.03 -24.70
N TYR A 169 27.88 -3.31 -23.66
CA TYR A 169 28.16 -3.70 -22.28
C TYR A 169 27.48 -5.02 -21.92
N SER A 170 28.12 -5.79 -21.03
CA SER A 170 27.47 -6.98 -20.47
C SER A 170 26.24 -6.58 -19.64
N PHE A 171 25.31 -7.51 -19.43
CA PHE A 171 24.16 -7.25 -18.56
C PHE A 171 24.58 -6.82 -17.15
N SER A 172 25.63 -7.43 -16.58
CA SER A 172 26.12 -7.05 -15.24
C SER A 172 26.62 -5.59 -15.23
N ASP A 173 27.37 -5.19 -16.26
CA ASP A 173 27.89 -3.82 -16.38
C ASP A 173 26.78 -2.81 -16.68
N ALA A 174 25.75 -3.20 -17.44
CA ALA A 174 24.57 -2.37 -17.66
C ALA A 174 23.80 -2.10 -16.36
N ILE A 175 23.69 -3.10 -15.47
CA ILE A 175 23.13 -2.88 -14.13
C ILE A 175 24.04 -1.96 -13.33
N LYS A 176 25.36 -2.17 -13.35
CA LYS A 176 26.32 -1.30 -12.64
C LYS A 176 26.16 0.16 -13.06
N LEU A 177 26.08 0.44 -14.36
CA LEU A 177 25.89 1.79 -14.88
C LEU A 177 24.57 2.39 -14.36
N ALA A 178 23.49 1.61 -14.32
CA ALA A 178 22.24 2.06 -13.72
C ALA A 178 22.35 2.37 -12.22
N THR A 179 23.28 1.76 -11.48
CA THR A 179 23.53 2.13 -10.07
C THR A 179 24.36 3.40 -9.91
N GLU A 180 25.07 3.81 -10.95
CA GLU A 180 25.94 5.00 -10.96
C GLU A 180 25.20 6.23 -11.50
N GLU A 181 24.31 6.06 -12.50
CA GLU A 181 23.53 7.15 -13.10
C GLU A 181 22.22 7.48 -12.34
N LEU A 182 21.69 6.55 -11.55
CA LEU A 182 20.41 6.73 -10.87
C LEU A 182 20.59 6.95 -9.37
N ASP A 183 19.66 7.71 -8.80
CA ASP A 183 19.55 7.92 -7.36
C ASP A 183 18.32 7.21 -6.76
N GLY A 184 18.25 7.21 -5.44
CA GLY A 184 17.06 6.80 -4.70
C GLY A 184 16.92 5.29 -4.49
N PRO A 185 15.70 4.80 -4.21
CA PRO A 185 15.50 3.43 -3.75
C PRO A 185 15.73 2.38 -4.85
N ILE A 186 15.49 2.70 -6.13
CA ILE A 186 15.78 1.77 -7.25
C ILE A 186 17.28 1.50 -7.38
N ALA A 187 18.11 2.55 -7.28
CA ALA A 187 19.56 2.44 -7.37
C ALA A 187 20.13 1.55 -6.26
N LYS A 188 19.61 1.68 -5.03
CA LYS A 188 19.96 0.78 -3.91
C LYS A 188 19.64 -0.69 -4.22
N GLU A 189 18.47 -0.96 -4.76
CA GLU A 189 18.05 -2.33 -5.07
C GLU A 189 18.83 -2.94 -6.24
N PHE A 190 19.16 -2.14 -7.26
CA PHE A 190 20.05 -2.55 -8.34
C PHE A 190 21.50 -2.74 -7.86
N LYS A 191 21.98 -1.97 -6.90
CA LYS A 191 23.30 -2.19 -6.26
C LYS A 191 23.36 -3.53 -5.55
N LEU A 192 22.31 -3.90 -4.82
CA LEU A 192 22.19 -5.23 -4.23
C LEU A 192 22.11 -6.33 -5.29
N MET A 193 21.37 -6.10 -6.38
CA MET A 193 21.28 -7.05 -7.48
C MET A 193 22.64 -7.26 -8.17
N PHE A 194 23.36 -6.18 -8.50
CA PHE A 194 24.70 -6.22 -9.08
C PHE A 194 25.70 -6.97 -8.19
N ALA A 195 25.70 -6.68 -6.88
CA ALA A 195 26.51 -7.40 -5.92
C ALA A 195 26.18 -8.91 -5.95
N ASN A 196 24.90 -9.28 -5.91
CA ASN A 196 24.49 -10.69 -5.93
C ASN A 196 24.88 -11.41 -7.23
N ILE A 197 24.79 -10.74 -8.39
CA ILE A 197 25.24 -11.27 -9.69
C ILE A 197 26.73 -11.58 -9.63
N ASN A 198 27.55 -10.65 -9.13
CA ASN A 198 29.01 -10.83 -9.06
C ASN A 198 29.45 -11.86 -8.02
N TYR A 199 28.78 -11.92 -6.86
CA TYR A 199 29.12 -12.87 -5.80
C TYR A 199 28.68 -14.30 -6.12
N THR A 200 27.46 -14.49 -6.60
CA THR A 200 26.89 -15.83 -6.81
C THR A 200 27.24 -16.39 -8.19
N LYS A 201 27.58 -15.52 -9.15
CA LYS A 201 27.68 -15.83 -10.59
C LYS A 201 26.37 -16.39 -11.18
N ASP A 202 25.26 -16.26 -10.46
CA ASP A 202 23.93 -16.71 -10.87
C ASP A 202 22.99 -15.50 -11.02
N THR A 203 22.78 -15.10 -12.28
CA THR A 203 21.87 -14.02 -12.64
C THR A 203 20.42 -14.34 -12.30
N LYS A 204 20.00 -15.60 -12.45
CA LYS A 204 18.61 -16.02 -12.19
C LYS A 204 18.28 -15.85 -10.71
N ARG A 205 19.17 -16.32 -9.83
CA ARG A 205 19.01 -16.16 -8.38
C ARG A 205 19.04 -14.69 -7.95
N ALA A 206 19.91 -13.87 -8.54
CA ALA A 206 19.95 -12.44 -8.26
C ALA A 206 18.65 -11.72 -8.66
N LEU A 207 18.09 -12.07 -9.83
CA LEU A 207 16.80 -11.55 -10.30
C LEU A 207 15.65 -11.98 -9.40
N LEU A 208 15.59 -13.25 -8.98
CA LEU A 208 14.54 -13.73 -8.07
C LEU A 208 14.59 -13.00 -6.72
N GLY A 209 15.79 -12.81 -6.16
CA GLY A 209 15.96 -12.01 -4.94
C GLY A 209 15.58 -10.55 -5.13
N PHE A 210 15.79 -9.98 -6.32
CA PHE A 210 15.31 -8.63 -6.63
C PHE A 210 13.77 -8.54 -6.65
N ILE A 211 13.08 -9.52 -7.22
CA ILE A 211 11.59 -9.55 -7.19
C ILE A 211 11.07 -9.68 -5.76
N GLU A 212 11.76 -10.44 -4.89
CA GLU A 212 11.37 -10.57 -3.49
C GLU A 212 11.41 -9.24 -2.74
N ARG A 213 12.44 -8.42 -2.99
CA ARG A 213 12.61 -7.08 -2.39
C ARG A 213 11.80 -5.99 -3.08
N VAL A 214 11.49 -6.16 -4.37
CA VAL A 214 10.68 -5.24 -5.17
C VAL A 214 9.54 -6.04 -5.81
N PRO A 215 8.46 -6.35 -5.09
CA PRO A 215 7.37 -7.17 -5.59
C PRO A 215 6.38 -6.34 -6.44
N SER A 216 6.83 -5.90 -7.63
CA SER A 216 6.02 -5.11 -8.57
C SER A 216 5.83 -5.84 -9.90
N ILE A 217 4.83 -5.40 -10.68
CA ILE A 217 4.58 -5.97 -12.02
C ILE A 217 5.78 -5.69 -12.93
N SER A 218 6.36 -4.49 -12.82
CA SER A 218 7.51 -4.06 -13.61
C SER A 218 8.77 -4.88 -13.29
N SER A 219 9.02 -5.18 -12.01
CA SER A 219 10.17 -6.01 -11.62
C SER A 219 10.05 -7.46 -12.10
N MET A 220 8.84 -8.04 -12.04
CA MET A 220 8.57 -9.39 -12.56
C MET A 220 8.70 -9.43 -14.08
N ALA A 221 8.16 -8.45 -14.79
CA ALA A 221 8.29 -8.35 -16.24
C ALA A 221 9.75 -8.18 -16.66
N PHE A 222 10.52 -7.36 -15.95
CA PHE A 222 11.96 -7.19 -16.15
C PHE A 222 12.72 -8.50 -15.96
N ALA A 223 12.53 -9.18 -14.84
CA ALA A 223 13.21 -10.43 -14.57
C ALA A 223 12.84 -11.51 -15.59
N SER A 224 11.56 -11.59 -15.98
CA SER A 224 11.10 -12.52 -17.02
C SER A 224 11.74 -12.21 -18.38
N ALA A 225 11.79 -10.93 -18.78
CA ALA A 225 12.42 -10.51 -20.03
C ALA A 225 13.91 -10.90 -20.05
N VAL A 226 14.65 -10.63 -18.97
CA VAL A 226 16.06 -10.99 -18.86
C VAL A 226 16.28 -12.51 -18.88
N MET A 227 15.49 -13.27 -18.11
CA MET A 227 15.63 -14.74 -18.04
C MET A 227 15.35 -15.39 -19.41
N VAL A 228 14.24 -15.04 -20.05
CA VAL A 228 13.87 -15.59 -21.37
C VAL A 228 14.91 -15.23 -22.42
N GLN A 229 15.40 -13.99 -22.41
CA GLN A 229 16.37 -13.55 -23.40
C GLN A 229 17.74 -14.22 -23.23
N LYS A 230 18.15 -14.48 -21.99
CA LYS A 230 19.41 -15.17 -21.69
C LYS A 230 19.37 -16.63 -22.15
N GLU A 231 18.22 -17.28 -22.13
CA GLU A 231 18.02 -18.65 -22.63
C GLU A 231 17.91 -18.72 -24.16
N THR A 232 17.25 -17.74 -24.78
CA THR A 232 16.95 -17.73 -26.23
C THR A 232 17.99 -16.97 -27.07
N GLY A 233 18.89 -16.20 -26.45
CA GLY A 233 20.03 -15.54 -27.11
C GLY A 233 19.70 -14.33 -27.98
N GLY A 234 18.45 -13.85 -28.03
CA GLY A 234 18.10 -12.68 -28.85
C GLY A 234 18.44 -11.31 -28.23
N ASN A 235 17.86 -10.23 -28.79
CA ASN A 235 18.23 -8.86 -28.46
C ASN A 235 17.64 -8.35 -27.13
N LEU A 236 18.41 -8.47 -26.04
CA LEU A 236 18.01 -7.98 -24.72
C LEU A 236 17.78 -6.47 -24.70
N ALA A 237 18.56 -5.70 -25.45
CA ALA A 237 18.40 -4.25 -25.45
C ALA A 237 17.05 -3.83 -26.04
N GLU A 238 16.61 -4.47 -27.13
CA GLU A 238 15.30 -4.23 -27.73
C GLU A 238 14.17 -4.61 -26.77
N ASN A 239 14.25 -5.79 -26.14
CA ASN A 239 13.22 -6.27 -25.22
C ASN A 239 13.09 -5.36 -23.98
N ILE A 240 14.21 -4.93 -23.40
CA ILE A 240 14.23 -3.95 -22.30
C ILE A 240 13.67 -2.59 -22.75
N GLY A 241 13.97 -2.15 -23.98
CA GLY A 241 13.41 -0.92 -24.55
C GLY A 241 11.89 -0.99 -24.74
N ASN A 242 11.37 -2.12 -25.21
CA ASN A 242 9.93 -2.36 -25.32
C ASN A 242 9.28 -2.39 -23.93
N LEU A 243 9.92 -3.01 -22.94
CA LEU A 243 9.43 -3.02 -21.57
C LEU A 243 9.36 -1.61 -20.96
N SER A 244 10.41 -0.79 -21.13
CA SER A 244 10.42 0.62 -20.70
C SER A 244 9.23 1.39 -21.26
N ARG A 245 8.98 1.24 -22.57
CA ARG A 245 7.86 1.87 -23.28
C ARG A 245 6.50 1.44 -22.71
N VAL A 246 6.27 0.14 -22.57
CA VAL A 246 5.01 -0.42 -22.04
C VAL A 246 4.74 0.07 -20.62
N ILE A 247 5.76 0.13 -19.75
CA ILE A 247 5.60 0.64 -18.39
C ILE A 247 5.24 2.13 -18.39
N ARG A 248 5.90 2.93 -19.24
CA ARG A 248 5.63 4.38 -19.36
C ARG A 248 4.25 4.66 -19.95
N GLU A 249 3.80 3.88 -20.92
CA GLU A 249 2.43 3.92 -21.46
C GLU A 249 1.40 3.59 -20.37
N ARG A 250 1.65 2.56 -19.55
CA ARG A 250 0.81 2.21 -18.40
C ARG A 250 0.73 3.36 -17.38
N PHE A 251 1.82 4.05 -17.10
CA PHE A 251 1.80 5.22 -16.21
C PHE A 251 1.00 6.38 -16.78
N THR A 252 1.17 6.67 -18.06
CA THR A 252 0.43 7.72 -18.76
C THR A 252 -1.06 7.41 -18.77
N PHE A 253 -1.42 6.17 -19.07
CA PHE A 253 -2.80 5.69 -19.02
C PHE A 253 -3.39 5.87 -17.62
N ARG A 254 -2.68 5.48 -16.55
CA ARG A 254 -3.13 5.67 -15.17
C ARG A 254 -3.31 7.14 -14.80
N ARG A 255 -2.38 7.99 -15.21
CA ARG A 255 -2.49 9.44 -14.98
C ARG A 255 -3.73 10.00 -15.68
N ARG A 256 -3.98 9.59 -16.93
CA ARG A 256 -5.16 9.98 -17.69
C ARG A 256 -6.45 9.50 -17.02
N VAL A 257 -6.53 8.24 -16.60
CA VAL A 257 -7.69 7.72 -15.86
C VAL A 257 -7.88 8.47 -14.54
N ARG A 258 -6.81 8.79 -13.82
CA ARG A 258 -6.87 9.56 -12.56
C ARG A 258 -7.41 10.99 -12.77
N THR A 259 -6.99 11.65 -13.85
CA THR A 259 -7.48 12.98 -14.22
C THR A 259 -8.95 12.94 -14.63
N LEU A 260 -9.32 12.01 -15.53
CA LEU A 260 -10.72 11.87 -15.99
C LEU A 260 -11.66 11.48 -14.85
N SER A 261 -11.24 10.56 -13.98
CA SER A 261 -12.02 10.18 -12.80
C SER A 261 -12.05 11.26 -11.71
N ALA A 262 -11.14 12.25 -11.73
CA ALA A 262 -11.19 13.35 -10.77
C ALA A 262 -12.42 14.22 -10.99
N GLU A 263 -12.78 14.49 -12.25
CA GLU A 263 -13.98 15.24 -12.61
C GLU A 263 -15.26 14.54 -12.13
N GLY A 264 -15.43 13.25 -12.48
CA GLY A 264 -16.58 12.47 -12.02
C GLY A 264 -16.65 12.34 -10.50
N ARG A 265 -15.50 12.25 -9.80
CA ARG A 265 -15.45 12.30 -8.33
C ARG A 265 -15.89 13.65 -7.80
N LEU A 266 -15.39 14.76 -8.33
CA LEU A 266 -15.78 16.09 -7.86
C LEU A 266 -17.28 16.33 -8.00
N SER A 267 -17.87 15.96 -9.15
CA SER A 267 -19.32 16.06 -9.37
C SER A 267 -20.12 15.21 -8.37
N ALA A 268 -19.68 13.99 -8.10
CA ALA A 268 -20.28 13.14 -7.08
C ALA A 268 -20.18 13.72 -5.67
N TRP A 269 -19.03 14.29 -5.32
CA TRP A 269 -18.82 14.96 -4.03
C TRP A 269 -19.76 16.15 -3.86
N ILE A 270 -19.91 16.98 -4.90
CA ILE A 270 -20.86 18.10 -4.90
C ILE A 270 -22.29 17.59 -4.68
N LEU A 271 -22.72 16.57 -5.41
CA LEU A 271 -24.07 16.04 -5.34
C LEU A 271 -24.40 15.44 -3.96
N ILE A 272 -23.44 14.77 -3.32
CA ILE A 272 -23.60 14.22 -1.97
C ILE A 272 -23.61 15.33 -0.90
N LEU A 273 -22.79 16.39 -1.06
CA LEU A 273 -22.68 17.49 -0.09
C LEU A 273 -23.83 18.49 -0.18
N LEU A 274 -24.41 18.69 -1.35
CA LEU A 274 -25.46 19.67 -1.62
C LEU A 274 -26.61 19.65 -0.60
N PRO A 275 -27.26 18.52 -0.26
CA PRO A 275 -28.35 18.50 0.72
C PRO A 275 -27.91 18.93 2.13
N PHE A 276 -26.68 18.63 2.55
CA PHE A 276 -26.17 19.06 3.86
C PHE A 276 -25.90 20.56 3.89
N VAL A 277 -25.33 21.10 2.81
CA VAL A 277 -25.10 22.55 2.68
C VAL A 277 -26.42 23.30 2.67
N LEU A 278 -27.42 22.84 1.90
CA LEU A 278 -28.75 23.43 1.90
C LEU A 278 -29.41 23.36 3.27
N PHE A 279 -29.33 22.21 3.96
CA PHE A 279 -29.84 22.08 5.32
C PHE A 279 -29.19 23.09 6.27
N ALA A 280 -27.86 23.24 6.22
CA ALA A 280 -27.14 24.21 7.04
C ALA A 280 -27.54 25.66 6.74
N VAL A 281 -27.71 26.01 5.46
CA VAL A 281 -28.15 27.35 5.05
C VAL A 281 -29.58 27.64 5.54
N ILE A 282 -30.51 26.70 5.35
CA ILE A 282 -31.89 26.84 5.81
C ILE A 282 -31.95 26.94 7.34
N TYR A 283 -31.13 26.15 8.04
CA TYR A 283 -31.03 26.22 9.50
C TYR A 283 -30.59 27.60 9.99
N LEU A 284 -29.63 28.23 9.31
CA LEU A 284 -29.13 29.56 9.68
C LEU A 284 -30.09 30.69 9.32
N GLN A 285 -30.79 30.59 8.18
CA GLN A 285 -31.71 31.63 7.71
C GLN A 285 -33.09 31.54 8.38
N THR A 286 -33.62 30.32 8.53
CA THR A 286 -34.98 30.09 9.01
C THR A 286 -35.00 28.91 9.99
N PRO A 287 -34.55 29.10 11.25
CA PRO A 287 -34.48 28.02 12.24
C PRO A 287 -35.83 27.38 12.54
N SER A 288 -36.93 28.13 12.44
CA SER A 288 -38.30 27.62 12.65
C SER A 288 -38.68 26.53 11.65
N TYR A 289 -38.23 26.63 10.40
CA TYR A 289 -38.53 25.66 9.35
C TYR A 289 -37.85 24.31 9.61
N VAL A 290 -36.60 24.35 10.11
CA VAL A 290 -35.89 23.13 10.52
C VAL A 290 -36.51 22.54 11.78
N GLY A 291 -36.97 23.37 12.71
CA GLY A 291 -37.68 22.94 13.92
C GLY A 291 -38.98 22.19 13.62
N GLU A 292 -39.76 22.62 12.62
CA GLU A 292 -40.95 21.88 12.16
C GLU A 292 -40.57 20.54 11.50
N LEU A 293 -39.47 20.51 10.74
CA LEU A 293 -38.97 19.31 10.08
C LEU A 293 -38.44 18.26 11.08
N THR A 294 -37.81 18.68 12.17
CA THR A 294 -37.27 17.76 13.20
C THR A 294 -38.27 17.45 14.32
N GLY A 295 -39.20 18.36 14.60
CA GLY A 295 -40.18 18.24 15.68
C GLY A 295 -41.44 17.44 15.33
N THR A 296 -41.80 17.33 14.05
CA THR A 296 -43.00 16.60 13.62
C THR A 296 -42.69 15.14 13.23
N GLU A 297 -43.60 14.21 13.55
CA GLU A 297 -43.44 12.79 13.21
C GLU A 297 -43.32 12.55 11.69
N GLN A 298 -44.01 13.37 10.89
CA GLN A 298 -43.93 13.34 9.42
C GLN A 298 -42.58 13.86 8.91
N GLY A 299 -42.04 14.94 9.49
CA GLY A 299 -40.73 15.47 9.15
C GLY A 299 -39.59 14.50 9.48
N GLN A 300 -39.66 13.82 10.63
CA GLN A 300 -38.71 12.78 11.00
C GLN A 300 -38.74 11.58 10.04
N LYS A 301 -39.93 11.15 9.59
CA LYS A 301 -40.06 10.09 8.56
C LYS A 301 -39.45 10.52 7.22
N LEU A 302 -39.67 11.77 6.79
CA LEU A 302 -39.07 12.33 5.58
C LEU A 302 -37.53 12.36 5.66
N LEU A 303 -36.97 12.79 6.79
CA LEU A 303 -35.53 12.79 7.03
C LEU A 303 -34.95 11.37 6.99
N MET A 304 -35.66 10.41 7.57
CA MET A 304 -35.25 8.99 7.59
C MET A 304 -35.21 8.42 6.16
N TRP A 305 -36.27 8.60 5.37
CA TRP A 305 -36.31 8.16 3.98
C TRP A 305 -35.28 8.88 3.11
N GLY A 306 -35.07 10.17 3.33
CA GLY A 306 -34.02 10.96 2.68
C GLY A 306 -32.63 10.40 2.99
N ALA A 307 -32.33 10.09 4.25
CA ALA A 307 -31.05 9.50 4.66
C ALA A 307 -30.82 8.12 4.02
N ILE A 308 -31.85 7.27 3.96
CA ILE A 308 -31.80 5.98 3.26
C ILE A 308 -31.53 6.20 1.76
N GLY A 309 -32.24 7.12 1.11
CA GLY A 309 -32.00 7.46 -0.29
C GLY A 309 -30.59 7.96 -0.56
N MET A 310 -30.04 8.81 0.33
CA MET A 310 -28.68 9.33 0.23
C MET A 310 -27.62 8.24 0.41
N THR A 311 -27.83 7.31 1.35
CA THR A 311 -26.88 6.20 1.56
C THR A 311 -26.86 5.24 0.37
N ILE A 312 -28.04 4.90 -0.19
CA ILE A 312 -28.15 4.08 -1.41
C ILE A 312 -27.53 4.81 -2.62
N GLY A 313 -27.87 6.09 -2.80
CA GLY A 313 -27.34 6.91 -3.89
C GLY A 313 -25.82 7.06 -3.82
N GLY A 314 -25.29 7.36 -2.63
CA GLY A 314 -23.85 7.45 -2.38
C GLY A 314 -23.14 6.11 -2.63
N TRP A 315 -23.73 5.00 -2.19
CA TRP A 315 -23.21 3.66 -2.47
C TRP A 315 -23.17 3.36 -3.97
N TRP A 316 -24.24 3.65 -4.70
CA TRP A 316 -24.31 3.44 -6.14
C TRP A 316 -23.28 4.28 -6.89
N ILE A 317 -23.18 5.57 -6.57
CA ILE A 317 -22.18 6.50 -7.13
C ILE A 317 -20.76 6.00 -6.85
N SER A 318 -20.48 5.54 -5.62
CA SER A 318 -19.16 5.00 -5.25
C SER A 318 -18.76 3.79 -6.11
N LYS A 319 -19.73 2.97 -6.53
CA LYS A 319 -19.52 1.80 -7.36
C LYS A 319 -19.33 2.16 -8.83
N LEU A 320 -20.03 3.17 -9.33
CA LEU A 320 -19.87 3.68 -10.70
C LEU A 320 -18.50 4.33 -10.93
N ILE A 321 -17.95 4.99 -9.91
CA ILE A 321 -16.68 5.73 -10.03
C ILE A 321 -15.46 4.83 -9.84
N LYS A 322 -15.64 3.63 -9.29
CA LYS A 322 -14.55 2.68 -9.10
C LYS A 322 -14.17 2.06 -10.45
N ILE A 323 -13.33 2.76 -11.19
CA ILE A 323 -12.70 2.25 -12.40
C ILE A 323 -11.58 1.29 -11.97
N ASP A 324 -11.79 -0.01 -12.17
CA ASP A 324 -10.73 -1.00 -12.00
C ASP A 324 -9.68 -0.82 -13.12
N VAL A 325 -8.47 -0.38 -12.75
CA VAL A 325 -7.28 -0.31 -13.62
C VAL A 325 -6.14 -1.11 -13.03
#